data_AF-A0A3C1ZJM9-F1
#
_entry.id   AF-A0A3C1ZJM9-F1
#
_cell.length_a   1.000
_cell.length_b   1.000
_cell.length_c   1.000
_cell.angle_alpha   90.00
_cell.angle_beta   90.00
_cell.angle_gamma   90.00
#
_symmetry.space_group_name_H-M   'P 1'
#
loop_
_entity.id
_entity.type
_entity.pdbx_description
1 polymer ?
#
loop_
_entity_poly.entity_id
_entity_poly.type
_entity_poly.pdbx_seq_one_letter_code
_entity_poly.pdbx_strand_id
1 'polypeptide(L)'
;MAIAGALGADFVDIYKDVPGVAKADPRLIPQAPFMDFLDYDSMVRLARHGARVLHDKSADLARKLGIRIRVRSTFDDGPGTLIGPLGIVPPPPAFLGLSSSPKPGAEMKLVAVFAAGKGAEGRRITESYAESWEGKAMALDTGDADACGFVVSDDSYKDFAQGLFIRLEAGLAEE
;
A
#
# COMPACT_ATOMS: atom_id res chain seq x y z
N MET A 1 -15.34 -8.78 9.79
CA MET A 1 -14.57 -10.03 9.95
C MET A 1 -15.06 -10.91 11.09
N ALA A 2 -15.24 -10.41 12.32
CA ALA A 2 -15.76 -11.24 13.42
C ALA A 2 -17.08 -11.97 13.09
N ILE A 3 -18.06 -11.27 12.51
CA ILE A 3 -19.34 -11.87 12.07
C ILE A 3 -19.11 -12.94 10.99
N ALA A 4 -18.31 -12.63 9.97
CA ALA A 4 -17.98 -13.58 8.90
C ALA A 4 -17.31 -14.85 9.46
N GLY A 5 -16.39 -14.70 10.42
CA GLY A 5 -15.79 -15.82 11.14
C GLY A 5 -16.80 -16.66 11.92
N ALA A 6 -17.70 -16.00 12.67
CA ALA A 6 -18.75 -16.68 13.41
C ALA A 6 -19.72 -17.45 12.49
N LEU A 7 -19.91 -16.98 11.26
CA LEU A 7 -20.75 -17.64 10.25
C LEU A 7 -20.00 -18.68 9.41
N GLY A 8 -18.70 -18.86 9.61
CA GLY A 8 -17.89 -19.76 8.79
C GLY A 8 -17.82 -19.36 7.32
N ALA A 9 -17.84 -18.05 7.03
CA ALA A 9 -17.87 -17.55 5.66
C ALA A 9 -16.52 -17.76 4.96
N ASP A 10 -16.51 -18.32 3.76
CA ASP A 10 -15.29 -18.48 2.95
C ASP A 10 -14.78 -17.17 2.31
N PHE A 11 -15.65 -16.15 2.28
CA PHE A 11 -15.48 -14.94 1.50
C PHE A 11 -16.30 -13.76 2.03
N VAL A 12 -15.76 -12.54 1.92
CA VAL A 12 -16.42 -11.29 2.29
C VAL A 12 -16.16 -10.19 1.26
N ASP A 13 -17.22 -9.54 0.79
CA ASP A 13 -17.13 -8.26 0.07
C ASP A 13 -17.10 -7.08 1.04
N ILE A 14 -16.18 -6.14 0.81
CA ILE A 14 -16.12 -4.86 1.50
C ILE A 14 -16.36 -3.76 0.47
N TYR A 15 -17.52 -3.13 0.58
CA TYR A 15 -17.91 -2.02 -0.29
C TYR A 15 -17.37 -0.68 0.25
N LYS A 16 -16.76 0.09 -0.66
CA LYS A 16 -16.11 1.39 -0.42
C LYS A 16 -16.48 2.39 -1.51
N ASP A 17 -16.02 3.63 -1.36
CA ASP A 17 -16.14 4.70 -2.35
C ASP A 17 -15.01 4.68 -3.41
N VAL A 18 -14.22 3.60 -3.43
CA VAL A 18 -13.12 3.39 -4.37
C VAL A 18 -13.25 2.01 -5.04
N PRO A 19 -12.79 1.84 -6.30
CA PRO A 19 -12.80 0.58 -7.02
C PRO A 19 -12.16 -0.61 -6.29
N GLY A 20 -11.10 -0.36 -5.51
CA GLY A 20 -10.35 -1.38 -4.80
C GLY A 20 -9.22 -0.75 -3.97
N VAL A 21 -8.15 -1.50 -3.76
CA VAL A 21 -6.92 -1.02 -3.11
C VAL A 21 -6.03 -0.39 -4.19
N ALA A 22 -5.83 0.92 -4.13
CA ALA A 22 -4.92 1.64 -5.01
C ALA A 22 -3.47 1.49 -4.53
N LYS A 23 -2.49 1.40 -5.46
CA LYS A 23 -1.06 1.44 -5.12
C LYS A 23 -0.64 2.78 -4.49
N ALA A 24 -1.32 3.88 -4.79
CA ALA A 24 -1.14 5.16 -4.11
C ALA A 24 -2.45 5.95 -4.13
N ASP A 25 -2.55 7.01 -3.32
CA ASP A 25 -3.72 7.88 -3.36
C ASP A 25 -3.88 8.48 -4.76
N PRO A 26 -4.96 8.18 -5.51
CA PRO A 26 -5.16 8.69 -6.87
C PRO A 26 -5.27 10.22 -6.94
N ARG A 27 -5.56 10.90 -5.82
CA ARG A 27 -5.57 12.37 -5.73
C ARG A 27 -4.15 12.95 -5.74
N LEU A 28 -3.16 12.16 -5.33
CA LEU A 28 -1.75 12.52 -5.31
C LEU A 28 -1.02 12.01 -6.57
N ILE A 29 -1.32 10.78 -6.98
CA ILE A 29 -0.72 10.10 -8.13
C ILE A 29 -1.86 9.58 -9.02
N PRO A 30 -2.36 10.39 -9.97
CA PRO A 30 -3.53 10.05 -10.79
C PRO A 30 -3.37 8.77 -11.62
N GLN A 31 -2.14 8.41 -11.97
CA GLN A 31 -1.79 7.20 -12.71
C GLN A 31 -1.64 5.94 -11.84
N ALA A 32 -1.84 6.03 -10.52
CA ALA A 32 -1.69 4.89 -9.63
C ALA A 32 -2.74 3.82 -9.93
N PRO A 33 -2.34 2.58 -10.27
CA PRO A 33 -3.30 1.53 -10.58
C PRO A 33 -3.98 1.02 -9.31
N PHE A 34 -5.21 0.52 -9.49
CA PHE A 34 -5.84 -0.36 -8.50
C PHE A 34 -5.27 -1.77 -8.67
N MET A 35 -5.00 -2.45 -7.55
CA MET A 35 -4.51 -3.82 -7.59
C MET A 35 -5.66 -4.79 -7.82
N ASP A 36 -5.48 -5.76 -8.70
CA ASP A 36 -6.46 -6.84 -8.90
C ASP A 36 -6.38 -7.87 -7.76
N PHE A 37 -5.15 -8.13 -7.29
CA PHE A 37 -4.84 -9.17 -6.32
C PHE A 37 -3.84 -8.69 -5.27
N LEU A 38 -3.98 -9.22 -4.06
CA LEU A 38 -3.04 -8.98 -2.97
C LEU A 38 -3.06 -10.15 -1.98
N ASP A 39 -1.91 -10.53 -1.42
CA ASP A 39 -1.92 -11.48 -0.30
C ASP A 39 -2.27 -10.78 1.02
N TYR A 40 -2.65 -11.57 2.03
CA TYR A 40 -3.02 -11.02 3.33
C TYR A 40 -1.90 -10.21 4.01
N ASP A 41 -0.66 -10.68 3.94
CA ASP A 41 0.45 -10.05 4.66
C ASP A 41 0.81 -8.71 3.99
N SER A 42 0.78 -8.64 2.66
CA SER A 42 0.91 -7.39 1.91
C SER A 42 -0.19 -6.39 2.24
N MET A 43 -1.45 -6.84 2.35
CA MET A 43 -2.57 -5.98 2.75
C MET A 43 -2.41 -5.48 4.20
N VAL A 44 -2.01 -6.34 5.13
CA VAL A 44 -1.73 -5.95 6.52
C VAL A 44 -0.62 -4.90 6.56
N ARG A 45 0.46 -5.09 5.81
CA ARG A 45 1.59 -4.15 5.76
C ARG A 45 1.16 -2.79 5.20
N LEU A 46 0.44 -2.76 4.08
CA LEU A 46 -0.11 -1.53 3.51
C LEU A 46 -1.03 -0.79 4.51
N ALA A 47 -1.94 -1.53 5.16
CA ALA A 47 -2.87 -0.95 6.12
C ALA A 47 -2.15 -0.34 7.34
N ARG A 48 -1.12 -1.02 7.87
CA ARG A 48 -0.28 -0.50 8.96
C ARG A 48 0.44 0.79 8.61
N HIS A 49 0.86 0.93 7.35
CA HIS A 49 1.56 2.11 6.88
C HIS A 49 0.64 3.19 6.29
N GLY A 50 -0.68 3.07 6.45
CA GLY A 50 -1.61 4.16 6.18
C GLY A 50 -2.49 4.01 4.94
N ALA A 51 -2.52 2.83 4.30
CA ALA A 51 -3.56 2.53 3.32
C ALA A 51 -4.92 2.43 4.03
N ARG A 52 -5.84 3.37 3.75
CA ARG A 52 -7.09 3.55 4.52
C ARG A 52 -8.26 2.70 4.04
N VAL A 53 -8.05 1.83 3.06
CA VAL A 53 -9.11 1.05 2.41
C VAL A 53 -9.60 -0.10 3.30
N LEU A 54 -8.70 -0.70 4.07
CA LEU A 54 -8.99 -1.81 4.99
C LEU A 54 -8.17 -1.65 6.27
N HIS A 55 -8.79 -1.87 7.43
CA HIS A 55 -8.06 -1.85 8.70
C HIS A 55 -7.18 -3.10 8.83
N ASP A 56 -5.92 -2.93 9.24
CA ASP A 56 -4.93 -4.01 9.37
C ASP A 56 -5.42 -5.21 10.21
N LYS A 57 -6.06 -4.96 11.35
CA LYS A 57 -6.68 -6.00 12.20
C LYS A 57 -7.76 -6.80 11.49
N SER A 58 -8.48 -6.20 10.53
CA SER A 58 -9.45 -6.93 9.72
C SER A 58 -8.76 -7.88 8.75
N ALA A 59 -7.72 -7.41 8.06
CA ALA A 59 -6.92 -8.26 7.17
C ALA A 59 -6.23 -9.41 7.91
N ASP A 60 -5.63 -9.12 9.07
CA ASP A 60 -4.98 -10.14 9.90
C ASP A 60 -5.97 -11.17 10.46
N LEU A 61 -7.17 -10.74 10.87
CA LEU A 61 -8.22 -11.65 11.30
C LEU A 61 -8.72 -12.53 10.15
N ALA A 62 -8.90 -11.97 8.95
CA ALA A 62 -9.31 -12.73 7.78
C ALA A 62 -8.27 -13.79 7.40
N ARG A 63 -6.98 -13.45 7.47
CA ARG A 63 -5.86 -14.40 7.33
C ARG A 63 -5.95 -15.57 8.32
N LYS A 64 -6.11 -15.27 9.61
CA LYS A 64 -6.21 -16.28 10.68
C LYS A 64 -7.40 -17.22 10.50
N LEU A 65 -8.49 -16.71 9.94
CA LEU A 65 -9.73 -17.46 9.73
C LEU A 65 -9.83 -18.10 8.32
N GLY A 66 -8.85 -17.87 7.43
CA GLY A 66 -8.91 -18.34 6.05
C GLY A 66 -9.99 -17.67 5.19
N ILE A 67 -10.47 -16.48 5.58
CA ILE A 67 -11.56 -15.78 4.90
C ILE A 67 -10.97 -14.87 3.81
N ARG A 68 -11.37 -15.07 2.56
CA ARG A 68 -10.96 -14.18 1.46
C ARG A 68 -11.74 -12.87 1.53
N ILE A 69 -11.09 -11.76 1.19
CA ILE A 69 -11.72 -10.44 1.16
C ILE A 69 -11.72 -9.93 -0.27
N ARG A 70 -12.79 -9.29 -0.72
CA ARG A 70 -12.77 -8.49 -1.94
C ARG A 70 -13.21 -7.07 -1.64
N VAL A 71 -12.35 -6.11 -1.91
CA VAL A 71 -12.67 -4.69 -1.77
C VAL A 71 -13.25 -4.21 -3.10
N ARG A 72 -14.44 -3.61 -3.06
CA ARG A 72 -15.14 -3.13 -4.26
C ARG A 72 -15.71 -1.74 -4.07
N SER A 73 -16.00 -1.09 -5.19
CA SER A 73 -16.78 0.14 -5.21
C SER A 73 -18.25 -0.12 -4.89
N THR A 74 -18.87 0.84 -4.23
CA THR A 74 -20.33 0.91 -4.01
C THR A 74 -21.04 1.48 -5.24
N PHE A 75 -20.28 2.16 -6.11
CA PHE A 75 -20.80 2.93 -7.23
C PHE A 75 -20.70 2.20 -8.58
N ASP A 76 -20.02 1.04 -8.61
CA ASP A 76 -19.85 0.23 -9.82
C ASP A 76 -19.68 -1.27 -9.48
N ASP A 77 -19.90 -2.10 -10.50
CA ASP A 77 -19.77 -3.56 -10.40
C ASP A 77 -18.38 -4.06 -10.78
N GLY A 78 -17.35 -3.23 -10.68
CA GLY A 78 -15.97 -3.62 -10.97
C GLY A 78 -15.51 -4.84 -10.16
N PRO A 79 -14.52 -5.60 -10.66
CA PRO A 79 -14.02 -6.79 -9.97
C PRO A 79 -13.40 -6.46 -8.61
N GLY A 80 -12.87 -5.24 -8.46
CA GLY A 80 -12.19 -4.78 -7.26
C GLY A 80 -10.91 -5.53 -6.97
N THR A 81 -10.44 -5.46 -5.72
CA THR A 81 -9.21 -6.13 -5.29
C THR A 81 -9.52 -7.38 -4.49
N LEU A 82 -9.07 -8.54 -4.96
CA LEU A 82 -9.15 -9.79 -4.22
C LEU A 82 -7.93 -9.95 -3.29
N ILE A 83 -8.19 -10.12 -2.00
CA ILE A 83 -7.20 -10.39 -0.97
C ILE A 83 -7.36 -11.83 -0.47
N GLY A 84 -6.29 -12.61 -0.56
CA GLY A 84 -6.35 -14.05 -0.29
C GLY A 84 -5.01 -14.71 0.02
N PRO A 85 -4.99 -16.03 0.21
CA PRO A 85 -3.75 -16.78 0.40
C PRO A 85 -3.00 -16.94 -0.92
N LEU A 86 -1.67 -17.00 -0.84
CA LEU A 86 -0.84 -17.38 -2.00
C LEU A 86 -1.27 -18.74 -2.55
N GLY A 87 -1.25 -18.87 -3.87
CA GLY A 87 -1.79 -20.03 -4.60
C GLY A 87 -3.25 -19.88 -5.02
N ILE A 88 -4.01 -18.98 -4.37
CA ILE A 88 -5.29 -18.47 -4.88
C ILE A 88 -5.08 -17.13 -5.57
N VAL A 89 -4.27 -16.25 -4.96
CA VAL A 89 -3.81 -15.01 -5.59
C VAL A 89 -2.37 -15.17 -6.09
N PRO A 90 -1.97 -14.45 -7.16
CA PRO A 90 -0.58 -14.40 -7.58
C PRO A 90 0.31 -13.80 -6.48
N PRO A 91 1.62 -14.06 -6.51
CA PRO A 91 2.57 -13.32 -5.68
C PRO A 91 2.41 -11.80 -5.89
N PRO A 92 2.54 -11.00 -4.84
CA PRO A 92 2.46 -9.56 -4.97
C PRO A 92 3.68 -9.01 -5.72
N PRO A 93 3.57 -7.84 -6.38
CA PRO A 93 4.74 -7.14 -6.91
C PRO A 93 5.69 -6.72 -5.79
N ALA A 94 6.98 -6.56 -6.09
CA ALA A 94 7.97 -6.14 -5.11
C ALA A 94 7.63 -4.79 -4.46
N PHE A 95 7.11 -3.83 -5.24
CA PHE A 95 6.55 -2.58 -4.74
C PHE A 95 5.02 -2.66 -4.60
N LEU A 96 4.54 -2.54 -3.36
CA LEU A 96 3.12 -2.66 -3.04
C LEU A 96 2.38 -1.32 -3.14
N GLY A 97 3.03 -0.23 -2.74
CA GLY A 97 2.40 1.08 -2.81
C GLY A 97 3.06 2.18 -1.99
N LEU A 98 2.58 3.40 -2.21
CA LEU A 98 3.00 4.61 -1.53
C LEU A 98 1.81 5.20 -0.76
N SER A 99 1.93 5.25 0.56
CA SER A 99 0.95 5.93 1.41
C SER A 99 1.39 7.37 1.70
N SER A 100 0.40 8.23 1.96
CA SER A 100 0.62 9.62 2.35
C SER A 100 -0.26 9.97 3.54
N SER A 101 0.31 10.60 4.56
CA SER A 101 -0.43 11.11 5.72
C SER A 101 0.16 12.43 6.20
N PRO A 102 -0.67 13.46 6.46
CA PRO A 102 -0.18 14.74 6.96
C PRO A 102 0.46 14.59 8.34
N LYS A 103 1.52 15.35 8.60
CA LYS A 103 2.15 15.54 9.91
C LYS A 103 1.89 16.95 10.45
N PRO A 104 1.94 17.15 11.78
CA PRO A 104 1.95 18.48 12.37
C PRO A 104 3.12 19.31 11.81
N GLY A 105 2.89 20.57 11.44
CA GLY A 105 3.93 21.47 10.93
C GLY A 105 3.96 21.66 9.41
N ALA A 106 2.88 21.33 8.69
CA ALA A 106 2.82 21.41 7.22
C ALA A 106 3.88 20.55 6.54
N GLU A 107 3.96 19.29 6.97
CA GLU A 107 4.80 18.26 6.37
C GLU A 107 3.91 17.08 5.97
N MET A 108 4.34 16.35 4.95
CA MET A 108 3.73 15.10 4.53
C MET A 108 4.64 13.93 4.91
N LYS A 109 4.09 12.96 5.65
CA LYS A 109 4.72 11.64 5.78
C LYS A 109 4.36 10.81 4.56
N LEU A 110 5.37 10.33 3.86
CA LEU A 110 5.25 9.38 2.76
C LEU A 110 5.86 8.06 3.19
N VAL A 111 5.22 6.93 2.87
CA VAL A 111 5.79 5.60 3.15
C VAL A 111 5.65 4.72 1.92
N ALA A 112 6.79 4.33 1.35
CA ALA A 112 6.86 3.29 0.33
C ALA A 112 6.86 1.93 1.02
N VAL A 113 5.97 1.03 0.58
CA VAL A 113 5.76 -0.29 1.18
C VAL A 113 6.10 -1.37 0.15
N PHE A 114 6.82 -2.39 0.59
CA PHE A 114 7.35 -3.46 -0.25
C PHE A 114 6.80 -4.83 0.16
N ALA A 115 6.84 -5.77 -0.77
CA ALA A 115 6.58 -7.17 -0.48
C ALA A 115 7.62 -7.71 0.52
N ALA A 116 7.28 -8.82 1.19
CA ALA A 116 8.15 -9.39 2.21
C ALA A 116 9.55 -9.73 1.63
N GLY A 117 10.61 -9.21 2.25
CA GLY A 117 11.99 -9.42 1.81
C GLY A 117 12.45 -8.53 0.64
N LYS A 118 11.59 -7.65 0.12
CA LYS A 118 11.94 -6.72 -0.96
C LYS A 118 12.34 -5.33 -0.47
N GLY A 119 12.28 -5.08 0.84
CA GLY A 119 12.64 -3.79 1.44
C GLY A 119 14.06 -3.30 1.15
N ALA A 120 15.05 -4.19 1.11
CA ALA A 120 16.44 -3.80 0.87
C ALA A 120 16.66 -3.23 -0.54
N GLU A 121 15.95 -3.77 -1.54
CA GLU A 121 16.03 -3.28 -2.92
C GLU A 121 15.28 -1.96 -3.08
N GLY A 122 14.05 -1.92 -2.56
CA GLY A 122 13.27 -0.69 -2.50
C GLY A 122 14.04 0.44 -1.83
N ARG A 123 14.69 0.16 -0.70
CA ARG A 123 15.49 1.13 0.06
C ARG A 123 16.56 1.80 -0.80
N ARG A 124 17.32 1.02 -1.59
CA ARG A 124 18.35 1.56 -2.51
C ARG A 124 17.77 2.62 -3.46
N ILE A 125 16.60 2.36 -4.04
CA ILE A 125 15.93 3.29 -4.95
C ILE A 125 15.44 4.53 -4.18
N THR A 126 14.79 4.31 -3.04
CA THR A 126 14.20 5.41 -2.26
C THR A 126 15.24 6.34 -1.65
N GLU A 127 16.36 5.82 -1.14
CA GLU A 127 17.45 6.59 -0.55
C GLU A 127 18.19 7.40 -1.61
N SER A 128 18.57 6.76 -2.72
CA SER A 128 19.20 7.46 -3.85
C SER A 128 18.32 8.59 -4.39
N TYR A 129 17.01 8.38 -4.43
CA TYR A 129 16.08 9.45 -4.83
C TYR A 129 15.98 10.54 -3.77
N ALA A 130 15.88 10.22 -2.49
CA ALA A 130 15.80 11.22 -1.42
C ALA A 130 17.06 12.10 -1.31
N GLU A 131 18.24 11.52 -1.52
CA GLU A 131 19.52 12.26 -1.54
C GLU A 131 19.55 13.32 -2.63
N SER A 132 18.89 13.08 -3.78
CA SER A 132 18.82 14.05 -4.87
C SER A 132 17.93 15.27 -4.58
N TRP A 133 17.32 15.35 -3.39
CA TRP A 133 16.40 16.43 -2.98
C TRP A 133 17.01 17.41 -1.97
N GLU A 134 18.33 17.41 -1.79
CA GLU A 134 19.07 18.42 -1.01
C GLU A 134 18.52 18.67 0.41
N GLY A 135 18.05 17.61 1.08
CA GLY A 135 17.51 17.68 2.44
C GLY A 135 16.02 18.05 2.57
N LYS A 136 15.30 18.28 1.45
CA LYS A 136 13.84 18.51 1.46
C LYS A 136 13.03 17.25 1.76
N ALA A 137 13.63 16.08 1.65
CA ALA A 137 13.05 14.80 2.03
C ALA A 137 13.93 14.14 3.09
N MET A 138 13.42 14.04 4.31
CA MET A 138 14.13 13.44 5.44
C MET A 138 13.64 12.02 5.67
N ALA A 139 14.56 11.06 5.78
CA ALA A 139 14.22 9.68 6.09
C ALA A 139 13.53 9.57 7.46
N LEU A 140 12.56 8.66 7.55
CA LEU A 140 11.80 8.35 8.75
C LEU A 140 11.85 6.85 9.01
N ASP A 141 12.23 6.48 10.23
CA ASP A 141 12.15 5.08 10.67
C ASP A 141 10.69 4.62 10.76
N THR A 142 10.38 3.55 10.01
CA THR A 142 9.06 2.93 9.97
C THR A 142 8.94 1.77 10.96
N GLY A 143 10.06 1.28 11.51
CA GLY A 143 10.12 0.04 12.28
C GLY A 143 9.87 -1.22 11.45
N ASP A 144 9.82 -1.13 10.12
CA ASP A 144 9.52 -2.23 9.20
C ASP A 144 10.62 -2.33 8.14
N ALA A 145 11.27 -3.50 8.07
CA ALA A 145 12.36 -3.73 7.13
C ALA A 145 11.90 -3.59 5.66
N ASP A 146 10.62 -3.84 5.40
CA ASP A 146 9.97 -3.79 4.09
C ASP A 146 9.15 -2.50 3.88
N ALA A 147 9.48 -1.42 4.60
CA ALA A 147 8.93 -0.09 4.34
C ALA A 147 9.97 1.02 4.52
N CYS A 148 9.93 2.03 3.65
CA CYS A 148 10.80 3.20 3.72
C CYS A 148 9.96 4.47 3.88
N GLY A 149 10.19 5.22 4.95
CA GLY A 149 9.45 6.41 5.30
C GLY A 149 10.22 7.69 5.01
N PHE A 150 9.51 8.74 4.64
CA PHE A 150 10.04 10.09 4.45
C PHE A 150 9.12 11.13 5.04
N VAL A 151 9.69 12.22 5.53
CA VAL A 151 9.00 13.48 5.83
C VAL A 151 9.43 14.49 4.78
N VAL A 152 8.45 15.09 4.10
CA VAL A 152 8.67 16.05 3.01
C VAL A 152 7.83 17.29 3.28
N SER A 153 8.36 18.48 2.99
CA SER A 153 7.64 19.74 3.15
C SER A 153 6.37 19.81 2.28
N ASP A 154 5.35 20.56 2.75
CA ASP A 154 4.04 20.67 2.07
C ASP A 154 4.11 21.25 0.64
N ASP A 155 5.12 22.06 0.34
CA ASP A 155 5.32 22.65 -0.99
C ASP A 155 5.91 21.67 -2.01
N SER A 156 6.55 20.58 -1.55
CA SER A 156 7.41 19.71 -2.36
C SER A 156 6.93 18.25 -2.41
N TYR A 157 6.05 17.83 -1.49
CA TYR A 157 5.71 16.41 -1.35
C TYR A 157 5.02 15.79 -2.56
N LYS A 158 4.26 16.58 -3.34
CA LYS A 158 3.54 16.05 -4.52
C LYS A 158 4.51 15.59 -5.60
N ASP A 159 5.46 16.45 -5.93
CA ASP A 159 6.50 16.18 -6.92
C ASP A 159 7.41 15.04 -6.47
N PHE A 160 7.77 15.03 -5.17
CA PHE A 160 8.52 13.94 -4.58
C PHE A 160 7.75 12.61 -4.65
N ALA A 161 6.48 12.60 -4.25
CA ALA A 161 5.66 11.38 -4.24
C ALA A 161 5.51 10.81 -5.66
N GLN A 162 5.20 11.65 -6.66
CA GLN A 162 5.06 11.23 -8.04
C GLN A 162 6.38 10.70 -8.61
N GLY A 163 7.48 11.42 -8.39
CA GLY A 163 8.80 11.02 -8.90
C GLY A 163 9.35 9.76 -8.22
N LEU A 164 9.06 9.56 -6.93
CA LEU A 164 9.40 8.34 -6.19
C LEU A 164 8.58 7.16 -6.71
N PHE A 165 7.27 7.34 -6.88
CA PHE A 165 6.37 6.30 -7.38
C PHE A 165 6.80 5.79 -8.76
N ILE A 166 7.09 6.69 -9.70
CA ILE A 166 7.54 6.31 -11.05
C ILE A 166 8.85 5.51 -11.00
N ARG A 167 9.80 5.92 -10.15
CA ARG A 167 11.09 5.22 -10.01
C ARG A 167 10.93 3.84 -9.40
N LEU A 168 10.05 3.69 -8.42
CA LEU A 168 9.77 2.39 -7.80
C LEU A 168 9.03 1.45 -8.76
N GLU A 169 8.03 1.95 -9.50
CA GLU A 169 7.37 1.15 -10.54
C GLU A 169 8.36 0.71 -11.62
N ALA A 170 9.23 1.61 -12.10
CA ALA A 170 10.19 1.28 -13.15
C ALA A 170 11.34 0.38 -12.66
N GLY A 171 11.86 0.64 -11.46
CA GLY A 171 13.02 -0.08 -10.91
C GLY A 171 12.70 -1.48 -10.38
N LEU A 172 11.42 -1.80 -10.17
CA LEU A 172 10.97 -3.07 -9.59
C LEU A 172 9.92 -3.79 -10.47
N ALA A 173 9.84 -3.44 -11.76
CA ALA A 173 8.87 -4.02 -12.70
C ALA A 173 9.17 -5.48 -13.12
N GLU A 174 10.39 -5.98 -12.91
CA GLU A 174 10.88 -7.23 -13.53
C GLU A 174 11.38 -8.31 -12.54
N GLU A 175 10.86 -8.36 -11.32
CA GLU A 175 11.15 -9.46 -10.37
C GLU A 175 9.99 -10.43 -10.15
#